data_AF-A0A0S8AEV9-F1
#
_entry.id   AF-A0A0S8AEV9-F1
#
_cell.length_a   1.000
_cell.length_b   1.000
_cell.length_c   1.000
_cell.angle_alpha   90.00
_cell.angle_beta   90.00
_cell.angle_gamma   90.00
#
_symmetry.space_group_name_H-M   'P 1'
#
loop_
_entity.id
_entity.type
_entity.pdbx_description
1 polymer ?
#
loop_
_entity_poly.entity_id
_entity_poly.type
_entity_poly.pdbx_seq_one_letter_code
_entity_poly.pdbx_strand_id
1 'polypeptide(L)'
;MITSKEGGVPVSNINDNTGSQVILASRNKSRANEFSKILKNTVPEKKEAPHWTDNAETSGNRSPDHVSYIELGRISRETPTVSHILKNNPEFSGKCWDIIFSSPNRGKDFTKMMDGTLVALKPGSNEIVWGKKLAALDGTTNSIHSEYATDRTAKQGTDQSMLIGTISRENPTVSHLFEANPNFNNRFWDIIHSPVNSHKEYTSLMPGTQVVLDTKTMELSFHKKGDSGPALYAAKTSRTEQGAADATIDHESLADAVKPYIGTPYEEIDCYGLIVRGLQNQGIQYRGHGGLREKLEALAVRNGLPRNAYFSGEGLVEKAGKKVFSKSLDHVSGPRQRTDEIYSEMMPFLREGFILSFSTPTQGHTGIVARQGEEWTYINSGVIDNQVSPLNVSKGVGEEFLKAELNNWLVLAAKNKEPLTVTLGHVEKKQS
;
A
#
# COMPACT_ATOMS: atom_id res chain seq x y z
N MET A 1 74.65 -29.09 -15.58
CA MET A 1 75.46 -30.09 -14.84
C MET A 1 75.10 -29.98 -13.36
N ILE A 2 74.45 -31.04 -12.85
CA ILE A 2 74.68 -31.68 -11.54
C ILE A 2 74.48 -30.84 -10.25
N THR A 3 73.30 -31.07 -9.66
CA THR A 3 72.94 -31.30 -8.23
C THR A 3 73.29 -30.28 -7.14
N SER A 4 72.23 -29.76 -6.49
CA SER A 4 72.26 -29.28 -5.10
C SER A 4 71.58 -30.29 -4.18
N LYS A 5 72.19 -30.44 -3.00
CA LYS A 5 72.08 -31.49 -2.01
C LYS A 5 70.74 -31.58 -1.26
N GLU A 6 70.44 -32.83 -0.92
CA GLU A 6 69.52 -33.29 0.11
C GLU A 6 69.93 -32.87 1.53
N GLY A 7 68.93 -32.76 2.40
CA GLY A 7 69.07 -32.71 3.86
C GLY A 7 67.71 -32.96 4.50
N GLY A 8 67.43 -34.22 4.85
CA GLY A 8 66.15 -34.67 5.40
C GLY A 8 66.08 -34.71 6.93
N VAL A 9 64.89 -34.37 7.45
CA VAL A 9 64.00 -35.06 8.43
C VAL A 9 64.57 -35.31 9.86
N PRO A 10 63.82 -35.02 10.96
CA PRO A 10 62.78 -35.95 11.43
C PRO A 10 61.41 -35.35 11.75
N VAL A 11 60.43 -36.22 11.54
CA VAL A 11 59.03 -36.18 11.97
C VAL A 11 58.92 -36.38 13.49
N SER A 12 58.00 -35.67 14.13
CA SER A 12 57.32 -36.14 15.33
C SER A 12 55.87 -35.65 15.35
N ASN A 13 54.96 -36.58 15.10
CA ASN A 13 53.55 -36.51 15.48
C ASN A 13 53.44 -36.40 17.00
N ILE A 14 52.44 -35.66 17.51
CA ILE A 14 51.59 -36.03 18.65
C ILE A 14 50.33 -35.14 18.60
N ASN A 15 49.19 -35.82 18.71
CA ASN A 15 47.85 -35.29 18.92
C ASN A 15 47.72 -34.57 20.27
N ASP A 16 46.84 -33.57 20.35
CA ASP A 16 45.86 -33.32 21.42
C ASP A 16 45.12 -32.01 21.04
N ASN A 17 43.93 -32.04 20.43
CA ASN A 17 42.62 -32.37 21.00
C ASN A 17 42.26 -31.61 22.29
N THR A 18 41.78 -30.37 22.15
CA THR A 18 40.65 -29.86 22.95
C THR A 18 39.90 -28.80 22.13
N GLY A 19 38.85 -29.26 21.46
CA GLY A 19 37.83 -28.38 20.91
C GLY A 19 36.93 -27.84 22.02
N SER A 20 36.72 -26.53 22.01
CA SER A 20 35.58 -25.89 22.66
C SER A 20 34.69 -25.31 21.57
N GLN A 21 33.82 -26.16 21.03
CA GLN A 21 32.56 -25.70 20.48
C GLN A 21 31.70 -25.21 21.65
N VAL A 22 31.28 -23.95 21.61
CA VAL A 22 30.12 -23.50 22.39
C VAL A 22 28.99 -23.19 21.42
N ILE A 23 28.02 -24.08 21.51
CA ILE A 23 26.72 -24.14 20.86
C ILE A 23 25.91 -22.91 21.25
N LEU A 24 25.41 -22.15 20.27
CA LEU A 24 24.23 -21.28 20.43
C LEU A 24 23.40 -21.28 19.14
N ALA A 25 23.05 -22.48 18.66
CA ALA A 25 22.02 -22.70 17.67
C ALA A 25 20.89 -23.53 18.30
N SER A 26 20.02 -22.90 19.11
CA SER A 26 18.75 -23.49 19.57
C SER A 26 17.88 -22.46 20.30
N ARG A 27 17.26 -21.50 19.59
CA ARG A 27 16.05 -20.82 20.14
C ARG A 27 15.06 -20.18 19.16
N ASN A 28 15.21 -20.34 17.84
CA ASN A 28 14.27 -19.75 16.86
C ASN A 28 13.40 -20.74 16.07
N LYS A 29 13.42 -22.04 16.37
CA LYS A 29 12.58 -23.04 15.66
C LYS A 29 11.13 -23.14 16.15
N SER A 30 10.73 -22.50 17.25
CA SER A 30 9.36 -22.64 17.79
C SER A 30 8.36 -21.57 17.30
N ARG A 31 8.80 -20.44 16.76
CA ARG A 31 7.90 -19.33 16.37
C ARG A 31 7.41 -19.36 14.92
N ALA A 32 8.20 -19.88 13.99
CA ALA A 32 7.77 -20.03 12.59
C ALA A 32 6.57 -20.99 12.42
N ASN A 33 6.42 -21.96 13.33
CA ASN A 33 5.34 -22.95 13.30
C ASN A 33 3.96 -22.43 13.74
N GLU A 34 3.88 -21.25 14.35
CA GLU A 34 2.62 -20.73 14.89
C GLU A 34 1.77 -20.10 13.77
N PHE A 35 2.40 -19.46 12.78
CA PHE A 35 1.69 -18.81 11.68
C PHE A 35 1.29 -19.79 10.57
N SER A 36 2.11 -20.81 10.29
CA SER A 36 1.75 -21.89 9.37
C SER A 36 0.50 -22.66 9.81
N LYS A 37 0.16 -22.63 11.12
CA LYS A 37 -1.10 -23.16 11.65
C LYS A 37 -2.27 -22.19 11.48
N ILE A 38 -2.05 -20.88 11.63
CA ILE A 38 -3.08 -19.84 11.42
C ILE A 38 -3.53 -19.78 9.96
N LEU A 39 -2.65 -20.07 9.01
CA LEU A 39 -2.98 -20.15 7.60
C LEU A 39 -3.84 -21.37 7.22
N LYS A 40 -3.96 -22.41 8.06
CA LYS A 40 -4.68 -23.65 7.70
C LYS A 40 -6.21 -23.58 7.79
N ASN A 41 -6.78 -22.51 8.36
CA ASN A 41 -8.23 -22.41 8.59
C ASN A 41 -8.99 -21.57 7.54
N THR A 42 -8.59 -21.62 6.26
CA THR A 42 -9.32 -20.95 5.16
C THR A 42 -10.22 -21.92 4.40
N VAL A 43 -11.21 -22.49 5.09
CA VAL A 43 -12.47 -22.98 4.49
C VAL A 43 -13.59 -22.58 5.47
N PRO A 44 -14.58 -21.75 5.06
CA PRO A 44 -15.65 -21.35 5.96
C PRO A 44 -16.64 -22.51 6.13
N GLU A 45 -16.60 -23.17 7.30
CA GLU A 45 -17.76 -23.91 7.81
C GLU A 45 -18.81 -22.91 8.30
N LYS A 46 -19.99 -23.03 7.72
CA LYS A 46 -21.20 -22.26 8.01
C LYS A 46 -21.66 -22.53 9.45
N LYS A 47 -21.60 -21.52 10.33
CA LYS A 47 -22.29 -21.56 11.63
C LYS A 47 -23.07 -20.28 11.90
N GLU A 48 -24.27 -20.50 12.39
CA GLU A 48 -25.40 -19.58 12.52
C GLU A 48 -25.18 -18.52 13.61
N ALA A 49 -25.80 -17.35 13.41
CA ALA A 49 -25.73 -16.20 14.31
C ALA A 49 -26.77 -16.29 15.44
N PRO A 50 -26.47 -15.81 16.67
CA PRO A 50 -27.48 -15.64 17.70
C PRO A 50 -28.14 -14.26 17.66
N HIS A 51 -29.46 -14.34 17.80
CA HIS A 51 -30.48 -13.31 17.95
C HIS A 51 -30.27 -12.47 19.22
N TRP A 52 -30.38 -11.14 19.12
CA TRP A 52 -30.59 -10.24 20.28
C TRP A 52 -31.67 -9.21 19.96
N THR A 53 -32.61 -9.11 20.90
CA THR A 53 -33.86 -8.36 20.90
C THR A 53 -33.67 -6.87 21.20
N ASP A 54 -34.65 -6.11 20.71
CA ASP A 54 -34.90 -4.69 20.93
C ASP A 54 -34.91 -4.26 22.41
N ASN A 55 -34.52 -3.01 22.65
CA ASN A 55 -35.24 -2.12 23.55
C ASN A 55 -35.06 -0.65 23.10
N ALA A 56 -36.19 0.05 23.09
CA ALA A 56 -36.38 1.41 22.62
C ALA A 56 -36.37 2.44 23.78
N GLU A 57 -36.47 3.70 23.37
CA GLU A 57 -36.73 4.95 24.14
C GLU A 57 -35.47 5.63 24.72
N THR A 58 -35.26 6.96 24.64
CA THR A 58 -36.20 8.08 24.54
C THR A 58 -35.57 9.30 23.83
N SER A 59 -36.44 10.08 23.19
CA SER A 59 -36.27 11.34 22.45
C SER A 59 -35.64 12.53 23.19
N GLY A 60 -34.94 13.40 22.43
CA GLY A 60 -34.63 14.78 22.83
C GLY A 60 -34.31 15.69 21.63
N ASN A 61 -35.25 16.57 21.30
CA ASN A 61 -35.16 17.63 20.28
C ASN A 61 -33.92 18.54 20.45
N ARG A 62 -33.10 18.68 19.41
CA ARG A 62 -32.21 19.84 19.17
C ARG A 62 -32.15 20.15 17.67
N SER A 63 -32.23 21.45 17.35
CA SER A 63 -32.11 22.00 15.99
C SER A 63 -30.93 21.42 15.20
N PRO A 64 -31.07 21.22 13.88
CA PRO A 64 -29.94 20.85 13.04
C PRO A 64 -29.00 22.04 12.87
N ASP A 65 -27.71 21.73 12.68
CA ASP A 65 -26.64 22.63 12.23
C ASP A 65 -25.79 23.37 13.27
N HIS A 66 -25.39 22.70 14.34
CA HIS A 66 -24.06 22.95 14.92
C HIS A 66 -23.28 21.64 15.08
N VAL A 67 -22.39 21.35 14.13
CA VAL A 67 -21.45 20.23 14.25
C VAL A 67 -20.38 20.63 15.26
N SER A 68 -20.46 20.13 16.49
CA SER A 68 -19.43 20.31 17.50
C SER A 68 -18.15 19.60 17.06
N TYR A 69 -17.06 20.34 16.89
CA TYR A 69 -15.74 19.77 16.59
C TYR A 69 -15.11 19.22 17.86
N ILE A 70 -14.33 18.14 17.73
CA ILE A 70 -13.52 17.58 18.82
C ILE A 70 -12.15 18.24 18.76
N GLU A 71 -11.78 19.00 19.78
CA GLU A 71 -10.45 19.58 19.89
C GLU A 71 -9.41 18.47 20.09
N LEU A 72 -8.43 18.37 19.18
CA LEU A 72 -7.36 17.40 19.28
C LEU A 72 -6.17 17.94 20.07
N GLY A 73 -5.90 19.25 19.93
CA GLY A 73 -4.81 19.96 20.61
C GLY A 73 -4.23 21.09 19.76
N ARG A 74 -3.05 21.60 20.16
CA ARG A 74 -2.33 22.67 19.46
C ARG A 74 -0.97 22.19 18.98
N ILE A 75 -0.54 22.72 17.84
CA ILE A 75 0.85 22.56 17.39
C ILE A 75 1.75 23.32 18.38
N SER A 76 2.74 22.64 18.96
CA SER A 76 3.73 23.24 19.86
C SER A 76 5.12 22.66 19.62
N ARG A 77 6.13 23.10 20.38
CA ARG A 77 7.45 22.45 20.38
C ARG A 77 7.40 20.99 20.83
N GLU A 78 6.48 20.65 21.73
CA GLU A 78 6.27 19.31 22.27
C GLU A 78 5.39 18.45 21.36
N THR A 79 4.47 19.07 20.60
CA THR A 79 3.61 18.41 19.60
C THR A 79 3.73 19.08 18.23
N PRO A 80 4.85 18.87 17.50
CA PRO A 80 5.18 19.66 16.31
C PRO A 80 4.33 19.33 15.07
N THR A 81 3.51 18.28 15.11
CA THR A 81 2.73 17.84 13.93
C THR A 81 1.37 17.28 14.36
N VAL A 82 0.42 17.24 13.42
CA VAL A 82 -0.91 16.61 13.65
C VAL A 82 -0.80 15.14 14.03
N SER A 83 0.16 14.39 13.47
CA SER A 83 0.37 12.99 13.84
C SER A 83 0.86 12.83 15.28
N HIS A 84 1.71 13.74 15.77
CA HIS A 84 2.10 13.79 17.19
C HIS A 84 0.91 14.08 18.10
N ILE A 85 0.03 15.03 17.73
CA ILE A 85 -1.19 15.33 18.49
C ILE A 85 -2.11 14.09 18.55
N LEU A 86 -2.37 13.46 17.40
CA LEU A 86 -3.24 12.28 17.31
C LEU A 86 -2.67 11.06 18.04
N LYS A 87 -1.36 10.83 17.99
CA LYS A 87 -0.70 9.72 18.71
C LYS A 87 -0.75 9.89 20.23
N ASN A 88 -0.67 11.12 20.71
CA ASN A 88 -0.73 11.42 22.15
C ASN A 88 -2.17 11.52 22.67
N ASN A 89 -3.17 11.56 21.78
CA ASN A 89 -4.58 11.53 22.16
C ASN A 89 -5.05 10.08 22.44
N PRO A 90 -5.52 9.75 23.65
CA PRO A 90 -5.90 8.38 24.01
C PRO A 90 -6.99 7.77 23.11
N GLU A 91 -7.93 8.60 22.64
CA GLU A 91 -9.07 8.16 21.83
C GLU A 91 -8.69 7.89 20.37
N PHE A 92 -7.73 8.65 19.83
CA PHE A 92 -7.38 8.62 18.41
C PHE A 92 -6.01 8.02 18.09
N SER A 93 -5.19 7.70 19.10
CA SER A 93 -3.84 7.13 18.94
C SER A 93 -3.80 5.91 18.01
N GLY A 94 -4.76 4.99 18.16
CA GLY A 94 -4.90 3.78 17.34
C GLY A 94 -5.45 4.00 15.93
N LYS A 95 -5.99 5.19 15.64
CA LYS A 95 -6.57 5.57 14.33
C LYS A 95 -5.81 6.71 13.65
N CYS A 96 -4.66 7.10 14.20
CA CYS A 96 -3.89 8.26 13.75
C CYS A 96 -3.71 8.31 12.23
N TRP A 97 -3.22 7.21 11.65
CA TRP A 97 -2.98 7.14 10.21
C TRP A 97 -4.25 7.00 9.39
N ASP A 98 -5.26 6.29 9.88
CA ASP A 98 -6.56 6.19 9.21
C ASP A 98 -7.25 7.56 9.13
N ILE A 99 -7.09 8.39 10.15
CA ILE A 99 -7.59 9.77 10.18
C ILE A 99 -6.77 10.66 9.22
N ILE A 100 -5.44 10.65 9.32
CA ILE A 100 -4.57 11.49 8.47
C ILE A 100 -4.74 11.16 6.99
N PHE A 101 -4.85 9.89 6.63
CA PHE A 101 -4.99 9.44 5.24
C PHE A 101 -6.44 9.26 4.79
N SER A 102 -7.42 9.64 5.62
CA SER A 102 -8.83 9.64 5.20
C SER A 102 -9.06 10.62 4.05
N SER A 103 -10.03 10.31 3.19
CA SER A 103 -10.32 11.12 2.01
C SER A 103 -10.55 12.61 2.29
N PRO A 104 -11.24 13.05 3.38
CA PRO A 104 -11.40 14.47 3.72
C PRO A 104 -10.08 15.19 4.08
N ASN A 105 -9.04 14.41 4.33
CA ASN A 105 -7.72 14.87 4.76
C ASN A 105 -6.66 14.65 3.69
N ARG A 106 -7.00 14.01 2.56
CA ARG A 106 -6.08 13.78 1.45
C ARG A 106 -5.83 15.09 0.70
N GLY A 107 -4.56 15.44 0.48
CA GLY A 107 -4.17 16.71 -0.15
C GLY A 107 -4.09 17.90 0.80
N LYS A 108 -4.37 17.70 2.10
CA LYS A 108 -4.17 18.72 3.13
C LYS A 108 -2.70 18.81 3.52
N ASP A 109 -2.17 20.03 3.52
CA ASP A 109 -0.78 20.28 3.88
C ASP A 109 -0.64 20.44 5.40
N PHE A 110 -0.38 19.32 6.08
CA PHE A 110 -0.15 19.31 7.53
C PHE A 110 1.21 19.87 7.94
N THR A 111 2.12 20.15 6.99
CA THR A 111 3.50 20.59 7.27
C THR A 111 3.63 22.11 7.42
N LYS A 112 2.61 22.87 7.00
CA LYS A 112 2.60 24.35 7.05
C LYS A 112 1.92 24.93 8.28
N MET A 113 1.65 24.13 9.32
CA MET A 113 1.02 24.64 10.55
C MET A 113 2.05 25.36 11.43
N MET A 114 1.70 26.54 11.93
CA MET A 114 2.55 27.33 12.82
C MET A 114 2.36 26.92 14.28
N ASP A 115 3.36 27.20 15.12
CA ASP A 115 3.28 27.10 16.57
C ASP A 115 2.02 27.81 17.11
N GLY A 116 1.28 27.16 18.01
CA GLY A 116 0.00 27.63 18.56
C GLY A 116 -1.25 27.30 17.74
N THR A 117 -1.12 26.74 16.52
CA THR A 117 -2.26 26.41 15.65
C THR A 117 -3.16 25.36 16.31
N LEU A 118 -4.44 25.70 16.48
CA LEU A 118 -5.47 24.78 16.97
C LEU A 118 -5.88 23.77 15.90
N VAL A 119 -5.88 22.49 16.27
CA VAL A 119 -6.26 21.38 15.41
C VAL A 119 -7.49 20.69 16.01
N ALA A 120 -8.53 20.55 15.22
CA ALA A 120 -9.76 19.87 15.63
C ALA A 120 -10.20 18.84 14.59
N LEU A 121 -10.99 17.86 15.04
CA LEU A 121 -11.56 16.80 14.23
C LEU A 121 -13.07 17.02 14.10
N LYS A 122 -13.59 16.94 12.88
CA LYS A 122 -15.03 16.91 12.64
C LYS A 122 -15.57 15.51 12.91
N PRO A 123 -16.50 15.32 13.87
CA PRO A 123 -17.11 14.02 14.13
C PRO A 123 -17.83 13.49 12.88
N GLY A 124 -17.76 12.18 12.68
CA GLY A 124 -18.43 11.48 11.57
C GLY A 124 -17.67 11.48 10.25
N SER A 125 -16.97 12.57 9.88
CA SER A 125 -16.13 12.59 8.67
C SER A 125 -14.65 12.31 8.92
N ASN A 126 -14.20 12.39 10.18
CA ASN A 126 -12.78 12.39 10.55
C ASN A 126 -11.98 13.51 9.86
N GLU A 127 -12.63 14.58 9.41
CA GLU A 127 -11.95 15.70 8.78
C GLU A 127 -11.14 16.49 9.82
N ILE A 128 -9.83 16.60 9.61
CA ILE A 128 -8.96 17.48 10.38
C ILE A 128 -9.10 18.91 9.84
N VAL A 129 -9.41 19.84 10.74
CA VAL A 129 -9.53 21.26 10.45
C VAL A 129 -8.61 22.07 11.37
N TRP A 130 -8.06 23.17 10.87
CA TRP A 130 -7.18 24.07 11.63
C TRP A 130 -7.26 25.51 11.10
N GLY A 131 -6.76 26.47 11.91
CA GLY A 131 -6.58 27.86 11.50
C GLY A 131 -7.88 28.62 11.20
N LYS A 132 -7.90 29.44 10.14
CA LYS A 132 -9.04 30.32 9.75
C LYS A 132 -10.36 29.56 9.54
N LYS A 133 -10.29 28.25 9.24
CA LYS A 133 -11.45 27.38 9.05
C LYS A 133 -12.16 27.05 10.38
N LEU A 134 -11.48 27.16 11.52
CA LEU A 134 -12.10 27.16 12.86
C LEU A 134 -12.62 28.57 13.22
N ALA A 135 -11.88 29.63 12.90
CA ALA A 135 -12.24 30.99 13.27
C ALA A 135 -13.53 31.51 12.58
N ALA A 136 -13.88 30.97 11.41
CA ALA A 136 -15.14 31.29 10.72
C ALA A 136 -16.40 30.77 11.44
N LEU A 137 -16.25 29.92 12.47
CA LEU A 137 -17.35 29.33 13.24
C LEU A 137 -17.56 29.97 14.63
N ASP A 138 -16.66 30.85 15.07
CA ASP A 138 -16.81 31.61 16.32
C ASP A 138 -17.42 33.01 16.11
N GLY A 139 -17.83 33.35 14.88
CA GLY A 139 -18.64 34.52 14.57
C GLY A 139 -17.87 35.85 14.61
N THR A 140 -17.86 36.54 13.47
CA THR A 140 -18.29 37.94 13.26
C THR A 140 -17.57 38.46 12.01
N THR A 141 -18.28 38.53 10.88
CA THR A 141 -18.49 39.79 10.11
C THR A 141 -19.22 39.48 8.81
N ASN A 142 -20.29 40.25 8.60
CA ASN A 142 -21.21 40.23 7.47
C ASN A 142 -20.51 40.49 6.13
N SER A 143 -20.98 39.83 5.06
CA SER A 143 -21.42 40.58 3.88
C SER A 143 -22.35 39.70 3.01
N ILE A 144 -23.51 40.27 2.73
CA ILE A 144 -24.62 39.75 1.95
C ILE A 144 -24.33 40.00 0.46
N HIS A 145 -24.62 39.03 -0.41
CA HIS A 145 -25.22 39.31 -1.72
C HIS A 145 -26.09 38.15 -2.21
N SER A 146 -27.39 38.45 -2.28
CA SER A 146 -28.48 37.90 -3.13
C SER A 146 -28.04 37.80 -4.61
N GLU A 147 -28.62 37.08 -5.58
CA GLU A 147 -29.95 36.53 -5.91
C GLU A 147 -29.73 35.84 -7.30
N TYR A 148 -30.30 34.69 -7.71
CA TYR A 148 -31.61 34.54 -8.39
C TYR A 148 -31.84 33.06 -8.77
N ALA A 149 -33.12 32.66 -8.73
CA ALA A 149 -33.71 31.40 -9.18
C ALA A 149 -33.63 31.19 -10.71
N THR A 150 -33.74 29.98 -11.28
CA THR A 150 -35.04 29.35 -11.56
C THR A 150 -34.91 27.90 -12.07
N ASP A 151 -35.65 27.01 -11.40
CA ASP A 151 -36.60 26.00 -11.89
C ASP A 151 -36.38 25.24 -13.22
N ARG A 152 -36.41 23.90 -13.14
CA ARG A 152 -37.12 23.03 -14.08
C ARG A 152 -37.32 21.62 -13.50
N THR A 153 -38.59 21.30 -13.27
CA THR A 153 -39.16 20.00 -12.92
C THR A 153 -39.12 19.00 -14.09
N ALA A 154 -38.88 17.70 -13.80
CA ALA A 154 -39.31 16.60 -14.67
C ALA A 154 -39.41 15.23 -13.94
N LYS A 155 -40.65 14.75 -13.81
CA LYS A 155 -41.20 13.38 -13.89
C LYS A 155 -40.39 12.16 -13.39
N GLN A 156 -41.00 11.46 -12.42
CA GLN A 156 -40.81 10.04 -12.13
C GLN A 156 -41.46 9.14 -13.21
N GLY A 157 -40.79 8.02 -13.54
CA GLY A 157 -41.45 6.82 -14.07
C GLY A 157 -40.59 5.92 -14.96
N THR A 158 -40.04 4.86 -14.34
CA THR A 158 -39.55 3.57 -14.90
C THR A 158 -38.16 3.52 -15.55
N ASP A 159 -37.36 2.56 -15.05
CA ASP A 159 -35.91 2.32 -15.19
C ASP A 159 -34.98 3.48 -14.82
N GLN A 160 -34.63 3.53 -13.53
CA GLN A 160 -33.68 4.50 -12.97
C GLN A 160 -32.24 4.14 -13.35
N SER A 161 -31.91 4.33 -14.62
CA SER A 161 -30.53 4.51 -15.06
C SER A 161 -30.14 5.98 -14.81
N MET A 162 -29.09 6.20 -14.02
CA MET A 162 -28.54 7.52 -13.68
C MET A 162 -27.30 7.79 -14.53
N LEU A 163 -27.29 8.89 -15.29
CA LEU A 163 -26.08 9.34 -15.98
C LEU A 163 -25.07 9.87 -14.96
N ILE A 164 -23.91 9.21 -14.87
CA ILE A 164 -22.79 9.64 -14.03
C ILE A 164 -22.03 10.77 -14.75
N GLY A 165 -21.77 10.63 -16.04
CA GLY A 165 -21.14 11.71 -16.81
C GLY A 165 -20.58 11.23 -18.14
N THR A 166 -19.69 12.02 -18.73
CA THR A 166 -19.06 11.70 -20.02
C THR A 166 -17.55 11.80 -19.88
N ILE A 167 -16.83 10.77 -20.34
CA ILE A 167 -15.37 10.75 -20.35
C ILE A 167 -14.87 11.94 -21.18
N SER A 168 -14.02 12.76 -20.59
CA SER A 168 -13.47 13.97 -21.21
C SER A 168 -12.00 14.14 -20.84
N ARG A 169 -11.35 15.23 -21.28
CA ARG A 169 -9.98 15.52 -20.86
C ARG A 169 -9.89 15.89 -19.38
N GLU A 170 -10.95 16.50 -18.86
CA GLU A 170 -11.08 16.95 -17.47
C GLU A 170 -11.50 15.80 -16.54
N ASN A 171 -12.24 14.82 -17.06
CA ASN A 171 -12.62 13.61 -16.35
C ASN A 171 -12.28 12.37 -17.18
N PRO A 172 -11.01 11.94 -17.19
CA PRO A 172 -10.51 10.94 -18.12
C PRO A 172 -10.91 9.50 -17.79
N THR A 173 -11.41 9.23 -16.59
CA THR A 173 -11.81 7.87 -16.18
C THR A 173 -13.19 7.85 -15.51
N VAL A 174 -13.77 6.66 -15.38
CA VAL A 174 -15.02 6.46 -14.63
C VAL A 174 -14.89 6.91 -13.18
N SER A 175 -13.74 6.69 -12.53
CA SER A 175 -13.51 7.15 -11.15
C SER A 175 -13.52 8.69 -11.06
N HIS A 176 -12.91 9.41 -12.02
CA HIS A 176 -12.99 10.88 -12.06
C HIS A 176 -14.43 11.37 -12.22
N LEU A 177 -15.25 10.69 -13.03
CA LEU A 177 -16.67 11.03 -13.16
C LEU A 177 -17.44 10.81 -11.85
N PHE A 178 -17.15 9.75 -11.11
CA PHE A 178 -17.75 9.54 -9.79
C PHE A 178 -17.27 10.58 -8.77
N GLU A 179 -15.99 10.95 -8.78
CA GLU A 179 -15.42 11.98 -7.92
C GLU A 179 -16.02 13.38 -8.19
N ALA A 180 -16.38 13.65 -9.45
CA ALA A 180 -17.06 14.89 -9.83
C ALA A 180 -18.55 14.94 -9.45
N ASN A 181 -19.15 13.81 -9.02
CA ASN A 181 -20.57 13.75 -8.63
C ASN A 181 -20.74 13.65 -7.11
N PRO A 182 -21.26 14.71 -6.45
CA PRO A 182 -21.43 14.74 -4.99
C PRO A 182 -22.37 13.66 -4.43
N ASN A 183 -23.25 13.11 -5.26
CA ASN A 183 -24.23 12.11 -4.87
C ASN A 183 -23.63 10.71 -4.62
N PHE A 184 -22.39 10.50 -5.07
CA PHE A 184 -21.67 9.25 -4.87
C PHE A 184 -20.52 9.49 -3.90
N ASN A 185 -20.74 9.13 -2.63
CA ASN A 185 -19.70 9.09 -1.60
C ASN A 185 -18.52 8.21 -2.07
N ASN A 186 -17.43 8.15 -1.27
CA ASN A 186 -16.23 7.30 -1.47
C ASN A 186 -16.46 5.78 -1.64
N ARG A 187 -17.73 5.35 -1.78
CA ARG A 187 -18.20 4.00 -2.09
C ARG A 187 -18.28 3.73 -3.59
N PHE A 188 -17.93 4.67 -4.47
CA PHE A 188 -17.88 4.40 -5.90
C PHE A 188 -16.87 3.29 -6.26
N TRP A 189 -15.84 3.08 -5.43
CA TRP A 189 -14.96 1.90 -5.55
C TRP A 189 -15.69 0.58 -5.28
N ASP A 190 -16.67 0.55 -4.38
CA ASP A 190 -17.52 -0.64 -4.18
C ASP A 190 -18.34 -0.94 -5.43
N ILE A 191 -18.75 0.11 -6.17
CA ILE A 191 -19.50 -0.01 -7.42
C ILE A 191 -18.58 -0.49 -8.54
N ILE A 192 -17.44 0.19 -8.76
CA ILE A 192 -16.47 -0.13 -9.82
C ILE A 192 -15.89 -1.54 -9.63
N HIS A 193 -15.61 -1.96 -8.40
CA HIS A 193 -15.03 -3.27 -8.10
C HIS A 193 -16.06 -4.35 -7.75
N SER A 194 -17.36 -4.04 -7.83
CA SER A 194 -18.39 -5.08 -7.63
C SER A 194 -18.27 -6.18 -8.70
N PRO A 195 -18.66 -7.43 -8.42
CA PRO A 195 -18.57 -8.52 -9.40
C PRO A 195 -19.24 -8.21 -10.76
N VAL A 196 -20.36 -7.48 -10.74
CA VAL A 196 -21.11 -7.07 -11.95
C VAL A 196 -20.38 -6.02 -12.81
N ASN A 197 -19.40 -5.30 -12.24
CA ASN A 197 -18.70 -4.20 -12.89
C ASN A 197 -17.20 -4.44 -13.08
N SER A 198 -16.59 -5.26 -12.23
CA SER A 198 -15.15 -5.49 -12.16
C SER A 198 -14.52 -6.01 -13.46
N HIS A 199 -15.32 -6.65 -14.32
CA HIS A 199 -14.90 -7.21 -15.60
C HIS A 199 -15.08 -6.26 -16.79
N LYS A 200 -15.54 -5.02 -16.56
CA LYS A 200 -15.81 -4.05 -17.64
C LYS A 200 -14.52 -3.31 -18.05
N GLU A 201 -14.43 -2.98 -19.34
CA GLU A 201 -13.26 -2.33 -19.94
C GLU A 201 -13.18 -0.83 -19.61
N TYR A 202 -12.64 -0.50 -18.44
CA TYR A 202 -12.48 0.88 -17.98
C TYR A 202 -11.35 1.64 -18.67
N THR A 203 -10.31 0.93 -19.13
CA THR A 203 -9.07 1.51 -19.69
C THR A 203 -9.18 1.91 -21.15
N SER A 204 -10.18 1.38 -21.87
CA SER A 204 -10.38 1.63 -23.31
C SER A 204 -11.49 2.63 -23.61
N LEU A 205 -11.96 3.37 -22.61
CA LEU A 205 -13.03 4.35 -22.77
C LEU A 205 -12.49 5.63 -23.44
N MET A 206 -13.02 5.92 -24.62
CA MET A 206 -12.62 7.10 -25.40
C MET A 206 -13.35 8.36 -24.91
N PRO A 207 -12.76 9.55 -25.04
CA PRO A 207 -13.47 10.80 -24.82
C PRO A 207 -14.79 10.88 -25.60
N GLY A 208 -15.87 11.30 -24.94
CA GLY A 208 -17.23 11.29 -25.47
C GLY A 208 -18.06 10.06 -25.10
N THR A 209 -17.49 9.08 -24.39
CA THR A 209 -18.22 7.93 -23.86
C THR A 209 -19.03 8.33 -22.62
N GLN A 210 -20.34 8.12 -22.66
CA GLN A 210 -21.26 8.32 -21.54
C GLN A 210 -21.22 7.14 -20.60
N VAL A 211 -21.18 7.42 -19.30
CA VAL A 211 -21.17 6.42 -18.23
C VAL A 211 -22.46 6.53 -17.46
N VAL A 212 -23.23 5.44 -17.46
CA VAL A 212 -24.57 5.36 -16.87
C VAL A 212 -24.56 4.26 -15.81
N LEU A 213 -25.19 4.50 -14.67
CA LEU A 213 -25.35 3.54 -13.57
C LEU A 213 -26.81 3.12 -13.46
N ASP A 214 -27.10 1.84 -13.56
CA ASP A 214 -28.41 1.30 -13.15
C ASP A 214 -28.49 1.31 -11.62
N THR A 215 -29.44 2.06 -11.04
CA THR A 215 -29.52 2.21 -9.57
C THR A 215 -30.11 0.99 -8.85
N LYS A 216 -30.68 0.01 -9.58
CA LYS A 216 -31.20 -1.24 -8.99
C LYS A 216 -30.13 -2.31 -8.95
N THR A 217 -29.42 -2.50 -10.05
CA THR A 217 -28.37 -3.53 -10.16
C THR A 217 -26.99 -3.02 -9.77
N MET A 218 -26.84 -1.69 -9.65
CA MET A 218 -25.56 -0.99 -9.50
C MET A 218 -24.62 -1.25 -10.68
N GLU A 219 -25.14 -1.67 -11.84
CA GLU A 219 -24.35 -2.00 -13.01
C GLU A 219 -24.02 -0.74 -13.84
N LEU A 220 -22.78 -0.66 -14.34
CA LEU A 220 -22.28 0.43 -15.17
C LEU A 220 -22.39 0.13 -16.66
N SER A 221 -22.95 1.05 -17.44
CA SER A 221 -23.08 0.94 -18.89
C SER A 221 -22.35 2.09 -19.59
N PHE A 222 -21.73 1.79 -20.73
CA PHE A 222 -20.93 2.74 -21.51
C PHE A 222 -21.54 2.94 -22.90
N HIS A 223 -21.94 4.17 -23.22
CA HIS A 223 -22.57 4.50 -24.50
C HIS A 223 -21.76 5.55 -25.26
N LYS A 224 -21.50 5.36 -26.56
CA LYS A 224 -20.83 6.38 -27.37
C LYS A 224 -21.83 7.43 -27.84
N LYS A 225 -21.40 8.70 -27.86
CA LYS A 225 -22.21 9.81 -28.38
C LYS A 225 -22.44 9.60 -29.89
N GLY A 226 -23.64 9.12 -30.22
CA GLY A 226 -24.04 8.75 -31.59
C GLY A 226 -25.21 7.75 -31.62
N ASP A 227 -25.41 6.98 -30.55
CA ASP A 227 -26.52 6.03 -30.45
C ASP A 227 -27.71 6.63 -29.69
N SER A 228 -28.51 7.44 -30.38
CA SER A 228 -29.89 7.74 -29.98
C SER A 228 -30.71 8.01 -31.25
N GLY A 229 -31.67 7.19 -31.71
CA GLY A 229 -32.37 5.99 -31.21
C GLY A 229 -33.20 5.40 -32.39
N PRO A 230 -34.46 4.91 -32.25
CA PRO A 230 -35.11 4.08 -31.23
C PRO A 230 -35.62 2.70 -31.77
N ALA A 231 -36.01 1.81 -30.85
CA ALA A 231 -36.96 0.67 -30.95
C ALA A 231 -36.64 -0.58 -31.83
N LEU A 232 -36.51 -1.72 -31.13
CA LEU A 232 -37.03 -3.07 -31.42
C LEU A 232 -37.12 -3.54 -32.89
N TYR A 233 -36.28 -4.51 -33.26
CA TYR A 233 -36.73 -5.77 -33.88
C TYR A 233 -35.75 -6.90 -33.55
N ALA A 234 -36.30 -7.98 -33.00
CA ALA A 234 -35.67 -9.28 -32.96
C ALA A 234 -35.49 -9.82 -34.38
N ALA A 235 -34.31 -10.34 -34.71
CA ALA A 235 -34.12 -11.65 -35.31
C ALA A 235 -32.66 -11.87 -35.72
N LYS A 236 -32.08 -12.96 -35.18
CA LYS A 236 -31.16 -13.88 -35.83
C LYS A 236 -30.00 -13.26 -36.63
N THR A 237 -28.81 -13.29 -36.03
CA THR A 237 -27.68 -13.93 -36.70
C THR A 237 -26.88 -14.71 -35.65
N SER A 238 -27.04 -16.02 -35.75
CA SER A 238 -26.27 -17.06 -35.10
C SER A 238 -24.82 -17.10 -35.58
N ARG A 239 -23.91 -17.42 -34.64
CA ARG A 239 -22.53 -17.93 -34.82
C ARG A 239 -21.55 -16.96 -35.51
N THR A 240 -20.40 -16.68 -34.91
CA THR A 240 -19.44 -17.70 -34.46
C THR A 240 -18.74 -17.27 -33.18
N GLU A 241 -18.97 -18.05 -32.12
CA GLU A 241 -18.10 -18.11 -30.96
C GLU A 241 -16.74 -18.68 -31.39
N GLN A 242 -15.71 -17.86 -31.27
CA GLN A 242 -14.31 -18.24 -31.11
C GLN A 242 -13.71 -17.06 -30.33
N GLY A 243 -13.84 -17.05 -29.01
CA GLY A 243 -12.99 -17.87 -28.15
C GLY A 243 -11.70 -17.10 -27.90
N ALA A 244 -11.76 -16.03 -27.10
CA ALA A 244 -10.58 -15.40 -26.52
C ALA A 244 -10.82 -15.31 -25.02
N ALA A 245 -10.08 -16.16 -24.31
CA ALA A 245 -10.17 -16.38 -22.89
C ALA A 245 -10.01 -15.09 -22.08
N ASP A 246 -10.77 -15.04 -21.00
CA ASP A 246 -10.46 -14.34 -19.76
C ASP A 246 -9.00 -14.62 -19.37
N ALA A 247 -8.10 -13.73 -19.79
CA ALA A 247 -6.70 -13.80 -19.41
C ALA A 247 -6.58 -13.05 -18.09
N THR A 248 -6.86 -13.74 -16.99
CA THR A 248 -6.18 -13.44 -15.73
C THR A 248 -4.69 -13.38 -16.08
N ILE A 249 -4.09 -12.19 -16.10
CA ILE A 249 -2.65 -12.06 -16.32
C ILE A 249 -2.00 -12.66 -15.08
N ASP A 250 -1.66 -13.95 -15.17
CA ASP A 250 -0.91 -14.62 -14.13
C ASP A 250 0.51 -14.07 -14.20
N HIS A 251 0.81 -13.13 -13.31
CA HIS A 251 2.16 -12.62 -13.17
C HIS A 251 3.03 -13.74 -12.58
N GLU A 252 3.95 -14.27 -13.40
CA GLU A 252 4.89 -15.33 -13.00
C GLU A 252 5.70 -14.94 -11.75
N SER A 253 6.08 -13.67 -11.63
CA SER A 253 6.84 -13.16 -10.49
C SER A 253 6.26 -11.88 -9.90
N LEU A 254 6.67 -11.56 -8.65
CA LEU A 254 6.29 -10.30 -8.01
C LEU A 254 6.91 -9.11 -8.76
N ALA A 255 8.05 -9.30 -9.42
CA ALA A 255 8.67 -8.26 -10.24
C ALA A 255 7.78 -7.92 -11.44
N ASP A 256 7.23 -8.92 -12.13
CA ASP A 256 6.31 -8.71 -13.26
C ASP A 256 5.01 -8.04 -12.82
N ALA A 257 4.53 -8.39 -11.61
CA ALA A 257 3.34 -7.81 -11.02
C ALA A 257 3.48 -6.31 -10.71
N VAL A 258 4.72 -5.80 -10.55
CA VAL A 258 4.98 -4.39 -10.23
C VAL A 258 5.53 -3.57 -11.39
N LYS A 259 6.07 -4.19 -12.45
CA LYS A 259 6.58 -3.51 -13.67
C LYS A 259 5.59 -2.49 -14.26
N PRO A 260 4.26 -2.74 -14.31
CA PRO A 260 3.30 -1.75 -14.83
C PRO A 260 3.25 -0.43 -14.04
N TYR A 261 3.75 -0.39 -12.81
CA TYR A 261 3.76 0.82 -11.98
C TYR A 261 4.97 1.71 -12.21
N ILE A 262 5.99 1.27 -12.97
CA ILE A 262 7.18 2.08 -13.25
C ILE A 262 6.77 3.44 -13.86
N GLY A 263 7.30 4.52 -13.30
CA GLY A 263 6.94 5.90 -13.64
C GLY A 263 5.83 6.52 -12.80
N THR A 264 5.18 5.74 -11.92
CA THR A 264 4.15 6.27 -11.02
C THR A 264 4.80 7.15 -9.94
N PRO A 265 4.29 8.36 -9.66
CA PRO A 265 4.85 9.24 -8.63
C PRO A 265 4.82 8.63 -7.23
N TYR A 266 5.79 9.01 -6.39
CA TYR A 266 5.91 8.49 -5.01
C TYR A 266 4.68 8.83 -4.15
N GLU A 267 4.05 9.98 -4.41
CA GLU A 267 2.85 10.45 -3.72
C GLU A 267 1.62 9.56 -3.99
N GLU A 268 1.66 8.74 -5.04
CA GLU A 268 0.60 7.78 -5.39
C GLU A 268 0.93 6.36 -4.91
N ILE A 269 2.20 5.96 -5.02
CA ILE A 269 2.70 4.64 -4.63
C ILE A 269 4.03 4.80 -3.91
N ASP A 270 4.04 4.64 -2.59
CA ASP A 270 5.27 4.51 -1.80
C ASP A 270 5.86 3.09 -1.89
N CYS A 271 7.05 2.87 -1.32
CA CYS A 271 7.74 1.59 -1.46
C CYS A 271 6.97 0.42 -0.84
N TYR A 272 6.28 0.61 0.28
CA TYR A 272 5.43 -0.44 0.85
C TYR A 272 4.15 -0.67 0.02
N GLY A 273 3.53 0.40 -0.46
CA GLY A 273 2.36 0.37 -1.33
C GLY A 273 2.63 -0.30 -2.67
N LEU A 274 3.86 -0.24 -3.17
CA LEU A 274 4.31 -0.99 -4.35
C LEU A 274 4.26 -2.50 -4.09
N ILE A 275 4.83 -2.95 -2.96
CA ILE A 275 4.80 -4.37 -2.55
C ILE A 275 3.36 -4.84 -2.40
N VAL A 276 2.51 -4.07 -1.70
CA VAL A 276 1.09 -4.42 -1.48
C VAL A 276 0.37 -4.61 -2.82
N ARG A 277 0.54 -3.69 -3.77
CA ARG A 277 -0.07 -3.80 -5.10
C ARG A 277 0.46 -5.01 -5.87
N GLY A 278 1.77 -5.24 -5.85
CA GLY A 278 2.37 -6.43 -6.45
C GLY A 278 1.79 -7.73 -5.89
N LEU A 279 1.67 -7.85 -4.56
CA LEU A 279 1.05 -9.03 -3.93
C LEU A 279 -0.42 -9.20 -4.33
N GLN A 280 -1.18 -8.11 -4.40
CA GLN A 280 -2.58 -8.15 -4.84
C GLN A 280 -2.70 -8.60 -6.30
N ASN A 281 -1.82 -8.12 -7.17
CA ASN A 281 -1.75 -8.54 -8.57
C ASN A 281 -1.34 -10.02 -8.72
N GLN A 282 -0.64 -10.58 -7.73
CA GLN A 282 -0.37 -12.02 -7.63
C GLN A 282 -1.52 -12.83 -7.01
N GLY A 283 -2.69 -12.22 -6.77
CA GLY A 283 -3.85 -12.87 -6.19
C GLY A 283 -3.79 -13.03 -4.66
N ILE A 284 -2.81 -12.43 -3.98
CA ILE A 284 -2.76 -12.46 -2.52
C ILE A 284 -3.78 -11.45 -1.98
N GLN A 285 -4.76 -11.98 -1.24
CA GLN A 285 -5.74 -11.15 -0.54
C GLN A 285 -5.05 -10.36 0.59
N TYR A 286 -4.56 -9.16 0.28
CA TYR A 286 -3.91 -8.31 1.28
C TYR A 286 -4.93 -7.60 2.20
N ARG A 287 -6.02 -7.07 1.63
CA ARG A 287 -7.08 -6.34 2.34
C ARG A 287 -8.34 -7.18 2.53
N GLY A 288 -9.27 -6.69 3.35
CA GLY A 288 -10.55 -7.33 3.65
C GLY A 288 -10.45 -8.39 4.73
N HIS A 289 -11.60 -8.93 5.13
CA HIS A 289 -11.69 -9.91 6.21
C HIS A 289 -10.89 -11.19 5.88
N GLY A 290 -10.07 -11.64 6.83
CA GLY A 290 -9.17 -12.78 6.69
C GLY A 290 -7.93 -12.50 5.81
N GLY A 291 -7.78 -11.27 5.32
CA GLY A 291 -6.65 -10.84 4.49
C GLY A 291 -5.33 -10.78 5.26
N LEU A 292 -4.23 -10.65 4.52
CA LEU A 292 -2.88 -10.61 5.10
C LEU A 292 -2.69 -9.45 6.07
N ARG A 293 -3.23 -8.26 5.76
CA ARG A 293 -3.14 -7.09 6.64
C ARG A 293 -3.74 -7.36 8.02
N GLU A 294 -4.97 -7.87 8.08
CA GLU A 294 -5.68 -8.17 9.33
C GLU A 294 -4.89 -9.18 10.17
N LYS A 295 -4.31 -10.21 9.53
CA LYS A 295 -3.48 -11.20 10.21
C LYS A 295 -2.20 -10.60 10.80
N LEU A 296 -1.53 -9.71 10.07
CA LEU A 296 -0.35 -8.99 10.55
C LEU A 296 -0.69 -8.06 11.71
N GLU A 297 -1.80 -7.32 11.63
CA GLU A 297 -2.27 -6.45 12.73
C GLU A 297 -2.62 -7.27 13.98
N ALA A 298 -3.35 -8.36 13.83
CA ALA A 298 -3.71 -9.25 14.94
C ALA A 298 -2.47 -9.90 15.59
N LEU A 299 -1.47 -10.26 14.77
CA LEU A 299 -0.20 -10.78 15.28
C LEU A 299 0.58 -9.72 16.05
N ALA A 300 0.61 -8.48 15.56
CA ALA A 300 1.30 -7.38 16.23
C ALA A 300 0.67 -7.09 17.60
N VAL A 301 -0.66 -6.98 17.66
CA VAL A 301 -1.40 -6.78 18.92
C VAL A 301 -1.13 -7.91 19.92
N ARG A 302 -1.15 -9.17 19.47
CA ARG A 302 -0.85 -10.33 20.33
C ARG A 302 0.56 -10.28 20.91
N ASN A 303 1.50 -9.69 20.18
CA ASN A 303 2.88 -9.51 20.64
C ASN A 303 3.09 -8.23 21.46
N GLY A 304 2.02 -7.51 21.80
CA GLY A 304 2.10 -6.24 22.54
C GLY A 304 2.68 -5.09 21.72
N LEU A 305 2.62 -5.17 20.39
CA LEU A 305 3.14 -4.18 19.47
C LEU A 305 2.02 -3.33 18.83
N PRO A 306 2.32 -2.13 18.33
CA PRO A 306 1.40 -1.35 17.50
C PRO A 306 0.90 -2.16 16.29
N ARG A 307 -0.36 -1.98 15.89
CA ARG A 307 -0.98 -2.74 14.77
C ARG A 307 -0.17 -2.73 13.49
N ASN A 308 0.52 -1.63 13.21
CA ASN A 308 1.32 -1.43 12.01
C ASN A 308 2.79 -1.90 12.16
N ALA A 309 3.17 -2.57 13.25
CA ALA A 309 4.56 -2.94 13.53
C ALA A 309 5.19 -3.86 12.48
N TYR A 310 4.38 -4.51 11.65
CA TYR A 310 4.85 -5.39 10.56
C TYR A 310 4.59 -4.82 9.16
N PHE A 311 4.22 -3.54 9.03
CA PHE A 311 4.00 -2.89 7.73
C PHE A 311 5.32 -2.34 7.16
N SER A 312 6.26 -3.27 6.96
CA SER A 312 7.53 -3.03 6.28
C SER A 312 7.87 -4.29 5.46
N GLY A 313 8.79 -4.18 4.51
CA GLY A 313 9.23 -5.36 3.76
C GLY A 313 9.87 -6.42 4.66
N GLU A 314 10.66 -6.01 5.65
CA GLU A 314 11.21 -6.90 6.68
C GLU A 314 10.09 -7.56 7.50
N GLY A 315 9.14 -6.80 8.04
CA GLY A 315 8.03 -7.34 8.83
C GLY A 315 7.17 -8.31 8.04
N LEU A 316 6.92 -8.00 6.77
CA LEU A 316 6.17 -8.86 5.86
C LEU A 316 6.92 -10.18 5.58
N VAL A 317 8.20 -10.12 5.23
CA VAL A 317 9.04 -11.31 4.99
C VAL A 317 9.15 -12.16 6.27
N GLU A 318 9.36 -11.53 7.42
CA GLU A 318 9.57 -12.26 8.68
C GLU A 318 8.31 -12.95 9.22
N LYS A 319 7.13 -12.35 9.00
CA LYS A 319 5.89 -12.82 9.63
C LYS A 319 4.97 -13.57 8.68
N ALA A 320 5.06 -13.28 7.38
CA ALA A 320 4.18 -13.87 6.37
C ALA A 320 4.93 -14.54 5.21
N GLY A 321 6.27 -14.52 5.25
CA GLY A 321 7.10 -15.07 4.20
C GLY A 321 8.21 -15.98 4.72
N LYS A 322 9.18 -16.19 3.86
CA LYS A 322 10.41 -16.93 4.13
C LYS A 322 11.61 -16.01 3.92
N LYS A 323 12.33 -15.75 5.01
CA LYS A 323 13.62 -15.04 4.99
C LYS A 323 14.70 -15.98 4.45
N VAL A 324 15.39 -15.59 3.39
CA VAL A 324 16.44 -16.40 2.75
C VAL A 324 17.84 -15.85 3.01
N PHE A 325 17.95 -14.55 3.24
CA PHE A 325 19.20 -13.89 3.59
C PHE A 325 18.91 -12.72 4.53
N SER A 326 19.81 -12.52 5.50
CA SER A 326 19.73 -11.40 6.43
C SER A 326 21.13 -11.09 6.95
N LYS A 327 21.52 -9.82 6.90
CA LYS A 327 22.80 -9.37 7.42
C LYS A 327 22.62 -8.04 8.12
N SER A 328 23.09 -7.97 9.36
CA SER A 328 23.08 -6.76 10.17
C SER A 328 24.52 -6.32 10.40
N LEU A 329 24.76 -5.03 10.22
CA LEU A 329 26.03 -4.36 10.47
C LEU A 329 25.81 -3.36 11.59
N ASP A 330 26.41 -3.60 12.75
CA ASP A 330 26.32 -2.67 13.88
C ASP A 330 27.05 -1.35 13.60
N HIS A 331 28.06 -1.41 12.74
CA HIS A 331 28.85 -0.27 12.29
C HIS A 331 29.25 -0.43 10.81
N VAL A 332 29.08 0.63 10.02
CA VAL A 332 29.46 0.65 8.61
C VAL A 332 30.72 1.49 8.42
N SER A 333 31.83 0.82 8.09
CA SER A 333 33.08 1.43 7.65
C SER A 333 33.46 0.90 6.26
N GLY A 334 34.08 1.75 5.43
CA GLY A 334 34.43 1.41 4.05
C GLY A 334 33.23 0.97 3.19
N PRO A 335 32.21 1.84 2.94
CA PRO A 335 30.96 1.46 2.28
C PRO A 335 31.15 0.65 1.00
N ARG A 336 32.05 1.08 0.10
CA ARG A 336 32.31 0.39 -1.17
C ARG A 336 32.78 -1.05 -0.99
N GLN A 337 33.73 -1.29 -0.09
CA GLN A 337 34.22 -2.64 0.20
C GLN A 337 33.10 -3.49 0.80
N ARG A 338 32.33 -2.93 1.74
CA ARG A 338 31.19 -3.62 2.33
C ARG A 338 30.09 -3.92 1.32
N THR A 339 29.88 -3.08 0.32
CA THR A 339 28.95 -3.35 -0.79
C THR A 339 29.38 -4.61 -1.52
N ASP A 340 30.65 -4.70 -1.92
CA ASP A 340 31.16 -5.87 -2.65
C ASP A 340 31.02 -7.17 -1.84
N GLU A 341 31.32 -7.12 -0.54
CA GLU A 341 31.20 -8.25 0.37
C GLU A 341 29.73 -8.70 0.54
N ILE A 342 28.83 -7.78 0.92
CA ILE A 342 27.41 -8.10 1.13
C ILE A 342 26.76 -8.55 -0.17
N TYR A 343 27.05 -7.89 -1.29
CA TYR A 343 26.50 -8.27 -2.58
C TYR A 343 26.93 -9.68 -2.98
N SER A 344 28.21 -10.02 -2.81
CA SER A 344 28.72 -11.36 -3.12
C SER A 344 28.10 -12.45 -2.25
N GLU A 345 27.87 -12.16 -0.96
CA GLU A 345 27.19 -13.08 -0.04
C GLU A 345 25.69 -13.23 -0.36
N MET A 346 25.03 -12.16 -0.80
CA MET A 346 23.60 -12.16 -1.12
C MET A 346 23.30 -12.78 -2.49
N MET A 347 24.21 -12.65 -3.45
CA MET A 347 24.03 -13.05 -4.86
C MET A 347 23.51 -14.48 -5.08
N PRO A 348 23.99 -15.53 -4.36
CA PRO A 348 23.47 -16.89 -4.54
C PRO A 348 21.98 -17.04 -4.19
N PHE A 349 21.45 -16.14 -3.35
CA PHE A 349 20.08 -16.13 -2.86
C PHE A 349 19.15 -15.24 -3.68
N LEU A 350 19.69 -14.40 -4.59
CA LEU A 350 18.89 -13.52 -5.42
C LEU A 350 18.01 -14.32 -6.38
N ARG A 351 16.73 -13.95 -6.43
CA ARG A 351 15.71 -14.48 -7.32
C ARG A 351 14.78 -13.34 -7.69
N GLU A 352 14.32 -13.32 -8.93
CA GLU A 352 13.35 -12.32 -9.39
C GLU A 352 12.04 -12.46 -8.59
N GLY A 353 11.47 -11.32 -8.19
CA GLY A 353 10.28 -11.24 -7.36
C GLY A 353 10.54 -11.35 -5.85
N PHE A 354 11.79 -11.49 -5.39
CA PHE A 354 12.07 -11.45 -3.95
C PHE A 354 11.97 -10.03 -3.41
N ILE A 355 11.47 -9.89 -2.19
CA ILE A 355 11.43 -8.63 -1.46
C ILE A 355 12.81 -8.42 -0.82
N LEU A 356 13.42 -7.29 -1.14
CA LEU A 356 14.66 -6.81 -0.52
C LEU A 356 14.33 -5.55 0.30
N SER A 357 14.82 -5.51 1.53
CA SER A 357 14.63 -4.38 2.44
C SER A 357 15.96 -3.95 3.05
N PHE A 358 16.10 -2.63 3.16
CA PHE A 358 17.18 -1.95 3.88
C PHE A 358 16.57 -1.24 5.09
N SER A 359 17.23 -1.31 6.24
CA SER A 359 16.69 -0.71 7.46
C SER A 359 17.80 -0.19 8.37
N THR A 360 17.64 1.06 8.80
CA THR A 360 18.38 1.70 9.88
C THR A 360 17.38 2.09 10.99
N PRO A 361 17.83 2.57 12.17
CA PRO A 361 16.90 3.01 13.22
C PRO A 361 15.99 4.17 12.80
N THR A 362 16.41 5.00 11.85
CA THR A 362 15.68 6.20 11.44
C THR A 362 15.02 6.09 10.08
N GLN A 363 15.46 5.15 9.23
CA GLN A 363 14.99 5.03 7.85
C GLN A 363 14.83 3.58 7.43
N GLY A 364 13.93 3.34 6.51
CA GLY A 364 13.75 2.03 5.91
C GLY A 364 13.29 2.16 4.47
N HIS A 365 13.63 1.17 3.67
CA HIS A 365 13.25 1.10 2.27
C HIS A 365 13.04 -0.35 1.86
N THR A 366 12.12 -0.54 0.93
CA THR A 366 11.80 -1.87 0.44
C THR A 366 11.45 -1.83 -1.03
N GLY A 367 11.77 -2.92 -1.71
CA GLY A 367 11.53 -3.07 -3.12
C GLY A 367 11.61 -4.54 -3.52
N ILE A 368 11.58 -4.77 -4.82
CA ILE A 368 11.50 -6.08 -5.42
C ILE A 368 12.77 -6.30 -6.24
N VAL A 369 13.45 -7.42 -6.00
CA VAL A 369 14.56 -7.89 -6.83
C VAL A 369 14.01 -8.23 -8.22
N ALA A 370 14.60 -7.64 -9.25
CA ALA A 370 14.31 -7.90 -10.64
C ALA A 370 15.61 -8.21 -11.39
N ARG A 371 15.51 -8.46 -12.69
CA ARG A 371 16.66 -8.74 -13.53
C ARG A 371 16.51 -8.11 -14.91
N GLN A 372 17.56 -7.46 -15.38
CA GLN A 372 17.67 -7.01 -16.76
C GLN A 372 18.93 -7.59 -17.40
N GLY A 373 18.74 -8.53 -18.32
CA GLY A 373 19.86 -9.29 -18.89
C GLY A 373 20.64 -10.06 -17.82
N GLU A 374 21.93 -9.75 -17.69
CA GLU A 374 22.81 -10.38 -16.69
C GLU A 374 22.83 -9.64 -15.34
N GLU A 375 22.27 -8.43 -15.28
CA GLU A 375 22.34 -7.56 -14.10
C GLU A 375 21.14 -7.76 -13.17
N TRP A 376 21.42 -7.86 -11.87
CA TRP A 376 20.40 -7.81 -10.84
C TRP A 376 19.98 -6.36 -10.60
N THR A 377 18.69 -6.13 -10.64
CA THR A 377 18.06 -4.81 -10.49
C THR A 377 17.09 -4.81 -9.31
N TYR A 378 16.62 -3.64 -8.95
CA TYR A 378 15.79 -3.40 -7.78
C TYR A 378 14.68 -2.42 -8.14
N ILE A 379 13.46 -2.92 -8.23
CA ILE A 379 12.26 -2.12 -8.47
C ILE A 379 11.77 -1.59 -7.13
N ASN A 380 11.77 -0.28 -6.94
CA ASN A 380 11.30 0.34 -5.71
C ASN A 380 10.53 1.64 -6.01
N SER A 381 10.01 2.27 -4.97
CA SER A 381 9.49 3.64 -5.08
C SER A 381 10.23 4.55 -4.13
N GLY A 382 10.83 5.61 -4.64
CA GLY A 382 11.70 6.47 -3.85
C GLY A 382 12.35 7.55 -4.70
N VAL A 383 13.48 8.08 -4.24
CA VAL A 383 14.38 8.86 -5.10
C VAL A 383 15.14 7.86 -5.96
N ILE A 384 15.09 8.01 -7.28
CA ILE A 384 15.73 7.10 -8.22
C ILE A 384 17.02 7.76 -8.71
N ASP A 385 18.17 7.25 -8.28
CA ASP A 385 19.48 7.83 -8.55
C ASP A 385 20.46 6.85 -9.20
N ASN A 386 20.07 5.57 -9.35
CA ASN A 386 20.83 4.53 -10.05
C ASN A 386 20.02 3.85 -11.16
N GLN A 387 19.32 4.66 -11.94
CA GLN A 387 18.31 4.17 -12.87
C GLN A 387 18.87 3.26 -13.98
N VAL A 388 18.12 2.19 -14.28
CA VAL A 388 18.44 1.28 -15.39
C VAL A 388 17.85 1.74 -16.73
N SER A 389 16.67 2.37 -16.70
CA SER A 389 15.95 2.87 -17.88
C SER A 389 16.10 4.39 -18.05
N PRO A 390 16.11 4.95 -19.27
CA PRO A 390 16.23 6.40 -19.51
C PRO A 390 14.98 7.23 -19.16
N LEU A 391 13.97 6.65 -18.52
CA LEU A 391 12.78 7.36 -18.09
C LEU A 391 13.15 8.35 -16.98
N ASN A 392 13.28 9.65 -17.24
CA ASN A 392 13.67 10.65 -16.23
C ASN A 392 12.67 10.79 -15.06
N VAL A 393 12.64 9.82 -14.14
CA VAL A 393 11.82 9.78 -12.94
C VAL A 393 12.78 10.06 -11.78
N SER A 394 12.82 11.28 -11.29
CA SER A 394 13.68 11.63 -10.15
C SER A 394 13.12 11.10 -8.82
N LYS A 395 11.80 10.94 -8.74
CA LYS A 395 11.12 10.41 -7.55
C LYS A 395 9.81 9.70 -7.92
N GLY A 396 9.69 8.43 -7.56
CA GLY A 396 8.55 7.58 -7.88
C GLY A 396 8.96 6.12 -8.01
N VAL A 397 8.10 5.31 -8.62
CA VAL A 397 8.39 3.91 -8.91
C VAL A 397 9.41 3.84 -10.04
N GLY A 398 10.57 3.25 -9.77
CA GLY A 398 11.66 3.10 -10.71
C GLY A 398 12.39 1.77 -10.53
N GLU A 399 13.28 1.47 -11.47
CA GLU A 399 14.14 0.31 -11.43
C GLU A 399 15.61 0.75 -11.45
N GLU A 400 16.38 0.24 -10.50
CA GLU A 400 17.74 0.66 -10.23
C GLU A 400 18.72 -0.51 -10.22
N PHE A 401 19.99 -0.24 -10.47
CA PHE A 401 21.04 -1.25 -10.31
C PHE A 401 21.17 -1.64 -8.84
N LEU A 402 20.90 -2.91 -8.51
CA LEU A 402 20.79 -3.36 -7.12
C LEU A 402 22.06 -3.11 -6.32
N LYS A 403 23.23 -3.35 -6.93
CA LYS A 403 24.53 -3.17 -6.28
C LYS A 403 24.80 -1.70 -5.95
N ALA A 404 24.39 -0.79 -6.82
CA ALA A 404 24.55 0.64 -6.60
C ALA A 404 23.62 1.14 -5.49
N GLU A 405 22.37 0.66 -5.48
CA GLU A 405 21.42 0.97 -4.42
C GLU A 405 21.89 0.44 -3.05
N LEU A 406 22.40 -0.80 -2.98
CA LEU A 406 23.01 -1.33 -1.75
C LEU A 406 24.16 -0.43 -1.24
N ASN A 407 24.98 0.11 -2.16
CA ASN A 407 26.05 1.03 -1.81
C ASN A 407 25.51 2.34 -1.23
N ASN A 408 24.43 2.88 -1.80
CA ASN A 408 23.77 4.09 -1.27
C ASN A 408 23.35 3.91 0.18
N TRP A 409 22.74 2.76 0.52
CA TRP A 409 22.35 2.45 1.90
C TRP A 409 23.53 2.32 2.86
N LEU A 410 24.64 1.73 2.42
CA LEU A 410 25.87 1.66 3.21
C LEU A 410 26.50 3.04 3.42
N VAL A 411 26.51 3.90 2.40
CA VAL A 411 26.98 5.29 2.51
C VAL A 411 26.10 6.08 3.47
N LEU A 412 24.78 5.93 3.38
CA LEU A 412 23.81 6.58 4.26
C LEU A 412 24.00 6.15 5.73
N ALA A 413 24.09 4.84 5.97
CA ALA A 413 24.30 4.28 7.31
C ALA A 413 25.64 4.73 7.92
N ALA A 414 26.72 4.71 7.13
CA ALA A 414 28.04 5.19 7.57
C ALA A 414 28.01 6.69 7.91
N LYS A 415 27.37 7.51 7.07
CA LYS A 415 27.22 8.96 7.28
C LYS A 415 26.45 9.26 8.58
N ASN A 416 25.39 8.52 8.84
CA ASN A 416 24.54 8.70 10.01
C ASN A 416 25.07 7.98 11.26
N LYS A 417 26.12 7.16 11.13
CA LYS A 417 26.66 6.27 12.17
C LYS A 417 25.59 5.33 12.74
N GLU A 418 24.74 4.84 11.86
CA GLU A 418 23.64 3.95 12.19
C GLU A 418 23.97 2.50 11.80
N PRO A 419 23.44 1.51 12.53
CA PRO A 419 23.47 0.14 12.06
C PRO A 419 22.61 -0.01 10.80
N LEU A 420 23.00 -0.93 9.92
CA LEU A 420 22.25 -1.28 8.71
C LEU A 420 21.86 -2.75 8.74
N THR A 421 20.59 -3.05 8.51
CA THR A 421 20.09 -4.39 8.26
C THR A 421 19.64 -4.52 6.81
N VAL A 422 20.10 -5.58 6.15
CA VAL A 422 19.69 -5.99 4.81
C VAL A 422 18.91 -7.30 4.97
N THR A 423 17.67 -7.33 4.49
CA THR A 423 16.79 -8.50 4.56
C THR A 423 16.28 -8.86 3.18
N LEU A 424 16.42 -10.13 2.79
CA LEU A 424 15.92 -10.67 1.53
C LEU A 424 15.00 -11.87 1.82
N GLY A 425 13.86 -11.92 1.17
CA GLY A 425 12.93 -13.04 1.26
C GLY A 425 11.77 -12.93 0.29
N HIS A 426 10.79 -13.80 0.46
CA HIS A 426 9.58 -13.79 -0.37
C HIS A 426 8.36 -14.13 0.47
N VAL A 427 7.19 -13.67 0.05
CA VAL A 427 5.91 -14.11 0.61
C VAL A 427 5.53 -15.42 -0.10
N GLU A 428 5.08 -16.41 0.65
CA GLU A 428 4.64 -17.67 0.06
C GLU A 428 3.22 -17.50 -0.52
N LYS A 429 3.08 -17.64 -1.84
CA LYS A 429 1.77 -17.88 -2.47
C LYS A 429 1.32 -19.25 -1.96
N LYS A 430 0.17 -19.33 -1.28
CA LYS A 430 -0.39 -20.64 -0.93
C LYS A 430 -0.53 -21.43 -2.22
N GLN A 431 0.14 -22.57 -2.33
CA GLN A 431 -0.26 -23.60 -3.29
C GLN A 431 -1.62 -24.09 -2.78
N SER A 432 -2.68 -23.71 -3.50
CA SER A 432 -4.05 -24.18 -3.29
C SER A 432 -4.14 -25.68 -3.48
#